data_AF-A0A9W6IAC6-F1
#
_entry.id   AF-A0A9W6IAC6-F1
#
_cell.length_a   1.000
_cell.length_b   1.000
_cell.length_c   1.000
_cell.angle_alpha   90.00
_cell.angle_beta   90.00
_cell.angle_gamma   90.00
#
_symmetry.space_group_name_H-M   'P 1'
#
loop_
_entity.id
_entity.type
_entity.pdbx_description
1 polymer ?
#
loop_
_entity_poly.entity_id
_entity_poly.type
_entity_poly.pdbx_seq_one_letter_code
_entity_poly.pdbx_strand_id
1 'polypeptide(L)'
;MERRRWDTDDRFTGIASGEALAPAVRQLLTHLGRDGWVTEDPDAHLLPHLRRACERPDSPWRLTGARLADDGVYVVDLQPLASTTEVAARELSVRDAVRLLATIAETSFFVRQVDETTVDCVTGMHDGDGPFATHGHLIRLRLAP
;
A
#
# COMPACT_ATOMS: atom_id res chain seq x y z
N MET A 1 -4.66 1.28 -35.23
CA MET A 1 -5.19 1.27 -33.84
C MET A 1 -4.44 2.34 -33.07
N GLU A 2 -5.17 3.26 -32.44
CA GLU A 2 -4.60 4.45 -31.80
C GLU A 2 -3.79 4.04 -30.56
N ARG A 3 -2.53 4.48 -30.49
CA ARG A 3 -1.51 4.00 -29.54
C ARG A 3 -1.20 5.02 -28.44
N ARG A 4 -2.14 5.96 -28.21
CA ARG A 4 -2.00 7.07 -27.26
C ARG A 4 -2.12 6.55 -25.83
N ARG A 5 -1.26 7.02 -24.93
CA ARG A 5 -1.27 6.66 -23.50
C ARG A 5 -2.23 7.51 -22.66
N TRP A 6 -2.61 8.68 -23.17
CA TRP A 6 -3.65 9.59 -22.67
C TRP A 6 -4.11 10.50 -23.82
N ASP A 7 -5.22 11.26 -23.64
CA ASP A 7 -5.93 12.00 -24.70
C ASP A 7 -5.10 13.07 -25.44
N THR A 8 -3.96 13.45 -24.89
CA THR A 8 -3.03 14.44 -25.43
C THR A 8 -1.63 13.86 -25.68
N ASP A 9 -1.50 12.53 -25.70
CA ASP A 9 -0.22 11.88 -25.98
C ASP A 9 0.07 11.94 -27.48
N ASP A 10 0.77 13.00 -27.87
CA ASP A 10 1.24 13.20 -29.25
C ASP A 10 2.66 12.63 -29.46
N ARG A 11 3.33 12.23 -28.37
CA ARG A 11 4.69 11.69 -28.39
C ARG A 11 4.71 10.18 -28.64
N PHE A 12 3.67 9.45 -28.19
CA PHE A 12 3.53 8.00 -28.27
C PHE A 12 4.71 7.20 -27.65
N THR A 13 5.63 7.88 -26.95
CA THR A 13 6.79 7.31 -26.27
C THR A 13 7.16 8.10 -25.01
N GLY A 14 7.86 7.45 -24.07
CA GLY A 14 8.33 8.05 -22.83
C GLY A 14 9.31 9.22 -23.04
N ILE A 15 9.56 9.98 -21.97
CA ILE A 15 10.60 11.01 -21.96
C ILE A 15 11.96 10.47 -21.51
N ALA A 16 11.99 9.37 -20.74
CA ALA A 16 13.18 8.72 -20.20
C ALA A 16 12.88 7.28 -19.76
N SER A 17 13.92 6.53 -19.38
CA SER A 17 13.79 5.25 -18.67
C SER A 17 13.66 5.47 -17.15
N GLY A 18 13.27 4.43 -16.41
CA GLY A 18 13.21 4.43 -14.94
C GLY A 18 14.51 4.00 -14.25
N GLU A 19 15.63 3.91 -14.98
CA GLU A 19 16.86 3.27 -14.49
C GLU A 19 17.44 3.94 -13.24
N ALA A 20 17.21 5.24 -13.04
CA ALA A 20 17.69 5.96 -11.86
C ALA A 20 17.16 5.39 -10.52
N LEU A 21 15.97 4.79 -10.52
CA LEU A 21 15.34 4.20 -9.32
C LEU A 21 15.29 2.66 -9.36
N ALA A 22 15.64 2.04 -10.49
CA ALA A 22 15.58 0.60 -10.66
C ALA A 22 16.41 -0.21 -9.64
N PRO A 23 17.60 0.22 -9.18
CA PRO A 23 18.36 -0.50 -8.16
C PRO A 23 17.57 -0.74 -6.86
N ALA A 24 16.90 0.30 -6.34
CA ALA A 24 16.11 0.19 -5.11
C ALA A 24 14.92 -0.77 -5.28
N VAL A 25 14.22 -0.70 -6.42
CA VAL A 25 13.10 -1.61 -6.72
C VAL A 25 13.56 -3.06 -6.85
N ARG A 26 14.73 -3.32 -7.45
CA ARG A 26 15.31 -4.67 -7.53
C ARG A 26 15.73 -5.19 -6.15
N GLN A 27 16.24 -4.31 -5.29
CA GLN A 27 16.57 -4.65 -3.91
C GLN A 27 15.31 -5.04 -3.15
N LEU A 28 14.22 -4.27 -3.25
CA LEU A 28 12.93 -4.64 -2.68
C LEU A 28 12.45 -6.01 -3.17
N LEU A 29 12.49 -6.24 -4.49
CA LEU A 29 12.10 -7.53 -5.06
C LEU A 29 12.95 -8.70 -4.52
N THR A 30 14.25 -8.47 -4.30
CA THR A 30 15.15 -9.49 -3.72
C THR A 30 14.76 -9.81 -2.28
N HIS A 31 14.40 -8.81 -1.46
CA HIS A 31 14.00 -9.00 -0.08
C HIS A 31 12.64 -9.70 0.05
N LEU A 32 11.68 -9.34 -0.80
CA LEU A 32 10.36 -9.98 -0.86
C LEU A 32 10.41 -11.50 -1.06
N GLY A 33 11.47 -12.01 -1.68
CA GLY A 33 11.68 -13.44 -1.90
C GLY A 33 12.46 -14.16 -0.80
N ARG A 34 12.88 -13.49 0.28
CA ARG A 34 13.63 -14.11 1.39
C ARG A 34 12.67 -14.69 2.43
N ASP A 35 12.89 -15.95 2.80
CA ASP A 35 12.17 -16.59 3.90
C ASP A 35 12.34 -15.79 5.19
N GLY A 36 11.23 -15.57 5.90
CA GLY A 36 11.23 -14.82 7.15
C GLY A 36 11.47 -13.31 6.99
N TRP A 37 11.35 -12.74 5.79
CA TRP A 37 11.38 -11.28 5.64
C TRP A 37 10.15 -10.59 6.25
N VAL A 38 8.98 -11.23 6.19
CA VAL A 38 7.81 -10.82 6.98
C VAL A 38 7.98 -11.36 8.39
N THR A 39 8.38 -10.51 9.34
CA THR A 39 8.85 -10.94 10.68
C THR A 39 7.87 -10.64 11.79
N GLU A 40 7.40 -9.40 11.91
CA GLU A 40 6.64 -8.95 13.07
C GLU A 40 5.16 -9.36 12.98
N ASP A 41 4.53 -9.59 14.13
CA ASP A 41 3.09 -9.81 14.20
C ASP A 41 2.36 -8.50 13.80
N PRO A 42 1.62 -8.48 12.67
CA PRO A 42 0.97 -7.26 12.20
C PRO A 42 -0.16 -6.78 13.11
N ASP A 43 -0.75 -7.65 13.94
CA ASP A 43 -1.77 -7.25 14.92
C ASP A 43 -1.13 -6.40 16.03
N ALA A 44 0.10 -6.74 16.44
CA ALA A 44 0.84 -6.03 17.45
C ALA A 44 1.53 -4.78 16.89
N HIS A 45 2.07 -4.88 15.66
CA HIS A 45 2.89 -3.83 15.05
C HIS A 45 2.07 -2.81 14.25
N LEU A 46 1.22 -3.26 13.32
CA LEU A 46 0.56 -2.38 12.34
C LEU A 46 -0.82 -1.90 12.80
N LEU A 47 -1.63 -2.83 13.32
CA LEU A 47 -3.04 -2.58 13.62
C LEU A 47 -3.31 -1.40 14.56
N PRO A 48 -2.51 -1.15 15.62
CA PRO A 48 -2.74 -0.01 16.50
C PRO A 48 -2.66 1.33 15.77
N HIS A 49 -1.76 1.45 14.80
CA HIS A 49 -1.56 2.67 14.00
C HIS A 49 -2.69 2.86 13.00
N LEU A 50 -3.07 1.80 12.29
CA LEU A 50 -4.18 1.81 11.33
C LEU A 50 -5.51 2.14 12.01
N ARG A 51 -5.80 1.53 13.16
CA ARG A 51 -7.01 1.85 13.96
C ARG A 51 -7.03 3.32 14.36
N ARG A 52 -5.94 3.81 14.95
CA ARG A 52 -5.83 5.21 15.38
C ARG A 52 -6.03 6.16 14.21
N ALA A 53 -5.52 5.83 13.02
CA ALA A 53 -5.69 6.63 11.82
C ALA A 53 -7.15 6.65 11.36
N CYS A 54 -7.84 5.50 11.34
CA CYS A 54 -9.26 5.42 10.98
C CYS A 54 -10.20 6.08 12.01
N GLU A 55 -9.80 6.16 13.28
CA GLU A 55 -10.57 6.79 14.36
C GLU A 55 -10.49 8.32 14.36
N ARG A 56 -9.63 8.91 13.52
CA ARG A 56 -9.52 10.37 13.44
C ARG A 56 -10.80 11.00 12.88
N PRO A 57 -11.20 12.20 13.35
CA PRO A 57 -12.41 12.87 12.86
C PRO A 57 -12.42 13.16 11.35
N ASP A 58 -11.23 13.30 10.74
CA ASP A 58 -11.03 13.56 9.31
C ASP A 58 -10.83 12.29 8.48
N SER A 59 -10.86 11.10 9.09
CA SER A 59 -10.76 9.84 8.36
C SER A 59 -12.00 9.63 7.49
N PRO A 60 -11.86 9.33 6.19
CA PRO A 60 -13.00 8.93 5.35
C PRO A 60 -13.40 7.46 5.56
N TRP A 61 -12.63 6.70 6.36
CA TRP A 61 -12.75 5.25 6.50
C TRP A 61 -13.01 4.83 7.94
N ARG A 62 -13.73 3.72 8.07
CA ARG A 62 -13.81 2.90 9.28
C ARG A 62 -13.10 1.57 9.03
N LEU A 63 -12.18 1.19 9.91
CA LEU A 63 -11.60 -0.16 9.93
C LEU A 63 -12.62 -1.13 10.54
N THR A 64 -12.98 -2.17 9.79
CA THR A 64 -14.01 -3.15 10.19
C THR A 64 -13.46 -4.54 10.46
N GLY A 65 -12.32 -4.87 9.87
CA GLY A 65 -11.64 -6.15 10.07
C GLY A 65 -10.17 -6.03 9.75
N ALA A 66 -9.37 -6.89 10.36
CA ALA A 66 -8.00 -7.12 9.96
C ALA A 66 -7.61 -8.56 10.28
N ARG A 67 -6.75 -9.16 9.44
CA ARG A 67 -6.26 -10.53 9.63
C ARG A 67 -5.02 -10.81 8.78
N LEU A 68 -4.13 -11.65 9.31
CA LEU A 68 -3.04 -12.24 8.53
C LEU A 68 -3.58 -13.41 7.71
N ALA A 69 -3.36 -13.40 6.39
CA ALA A 69 -3.69 -14.50 5.51
C ALA A 69 -2.53 -15.53 5.44
N ASP A 70 -2.83 -16.74 4.95
CA ASP A 70 -1.87 -17.84 4.84
C ASP A 70 -0.66 -17.54 3.93
N ASP A 71 -0.80 -16.55 3.03
CA ASP A 71 0.26 -16.07 2.14
C ASP A 71 1.12 -14.95 2.76
N GLY A 72 0.92 -14.64 4.05
CA GLY A 72 1.65 -13.60 4.76
C GLY A 72 1.13 -12.18 4.51
N VAL A 73 0.05 -12.01 3.73
CA VAL A 73 -0.57 -10.69 3.51
C VAL A 73 -1.48 -10.33 4.66
N TYR A 74 -1.25 -9.17 5.25
CA TYR A 74 -2.12 -8.59 6.25
C TYR A 74 -3.28 -7.85 5.58
N VAL A 75 -4.46 -8.46 5.59
CA VAL A 75 -5.66 -7.91 4.96
C VAL A 75 -6.38 -7.01 5.96
N VAL A 76 -6.72 -5.80 5.52
CA VAL A 76 -7.42 -4.78 6.32
C VAL A 76 -8.67 -4.36 5.58
N ASP A 77 -9.82 -4.61 6.18
CA ASP A 77 -11.13 -4.34 5.61
C ASP A 77 -11.64 -2.98 6.11
N LEU A 78 -11.95 -2.09 5.16
CA LEU A 78 -12.38 -0.71 5.38
C LEU A 78 -13.82 -0.52 4.90
N GLN A 79 -14.55 0.37 5.56
CA GLN A 79 -15.83 0.87 5.07
C GLN A 79 -15.77 2.40 4.93
N PRO A 80 -16.38 2.98 3.89
CA PRO A 80 -16.56 4.43 3.80
C PRO A 80 -17.47 4.92 4.93
N LEU A 81 -17.20 6.12 5.45
CA LEU A 81 -18.13 6.80 6.34
C LEU A 81 -19.28 7.44 5.55
N ALA A 82 -20.44 7.60 6.19
CA ALA A 82 -21.65 8.16 5.58
C ALA A 82 -21.49 9.62 5.09
N SER A 83 -20.46 10.33 5.56
CA SER A 83 -20.10 11.68 5.11
C SER A 83 -19.31 11.69 3.79
N THR A 84 -18.93 10.53 3.28
CA THR A 84 -18.19 10.37 2.02
C THR A 84 -19.14 10.47 0.82
N THR A 85 -18.71 11.07 -0.28
CA THR A 85 -19.53 11.16 -1.50
C THR A 85 -19.82 9.77 -2.09
N GLU A 86 -20.91 9.60 -2.84
CA GLU A 86 -21.30 8.29 -3.39
C GLU A 86 -20.20 7.64 -4.25
N VAL A 87 -19.42 8.44 -4.98
CA VAL A 87 -18.28 7.96 -5.78
C VAL A 87 -17.14 7.50 -4.87
N ALA A 88 -16.75 8.33 -3.88
CA ALA A 88 -15.70 7.98 -2.93
C ALA A 88 -16.11 6.86 -1.95
N ALA A 89 -17.40 6.53 -1.87
CA ALA A 89 -17.90 5.39 -1.11
C ALA A 89 -17.76 4.06 -1.87
N ARG A 90 -17.57 4.08 -3.20
CA ARG A 90 -17.43 2.87 -4.03
C ARG A 90 -15.99 2.56 -4.40
N GLU A 91 -15.09 3.54 -4.23
CA GLU A 91 -13.71 3.45 -4.67
C GLU A 91 -12.73 3.74 -3.53
N LEU A 92 -11.72 2.88 -3.41
CA LEU A 92 -10.55 3.11 -2.57
C LEU A 92 -9.55 3.97 -3.35
N SER A 93 -9.74 5.29 -3.29
CA SER A 93 -8.80 6.27 -3.83
C SER A 93 -7.38 5.95 -3.37
N VAL A 94 -6.46 5.72 -4.33
CA VAL A 94 -5.04 5.45 -4.02
C VAL A 94 -4.42 6.55 -3.16
N ARG A 95 -4.90 7.80 -3.29
CA ARG A 95 -4.41 8.93 -2.48
C ARG A 95 -4.79 8.79 -1.01
N ASP A 96 -6.02 8.37 -0.73
CA ASP A 96 -6.48 8.19 0.64
C ASP A 96 -5.95 6.90 1.25
N ALA A 97 -5.81 5.84 0.43
CA ALA A 97 -5.10 4.62 0.82
C ALA A 97 -3.65 4.91 1.22
N VAL A 98 -2.91 5.69 0.40
CA VAL A 98 -1.53 6.10 0.73
C VAL A 98 -1.47 6.90 2.04
N ARG A 99 -2.43 7.78 2.32
CA ARG A 99 -2.48 8.51 3.60
C ARG A 99 -2.63 7.59 4.81
N LEU A 100 -3.49 6.58 4.71
CA LEU A 100 -3.66 5.58 5.76
C LEU A 100 -2.41 4.71 5.92
N LEU A 101 -1.89 4.17 4.81
CA LEU A 101 -0.71 3.32 4.79
C LEU A 101 0.56 4.04 5.24
N ALA A 102 0.67 5.35 4.99
CA ALA A 102 1.80 6.16 5.45
C ALA A 102 1.95 6.19 6.98
N THR A 103 0.91 5.84 7.74
CA THR A 103 0.99 5.76 9.22
C THR A 103 1.80 4.57 9.72
N ILE A 104 2.05 3.60 8.85
CA ILE A 104 2.85 2.39 9.09
C ILE A 104 4.01 2.27 8.09
N ALA A 105 4.32 3.34 7.35
CA ALA A 105 5.38 3.30 6.35
C ALA A 105 6.75 3.25 7.02
N GLU A 106 7.62 2.41 6.48
CA GLU A 106 9.03 2.29 6.80
C GLU A 106 9.87 2.88 5.66
N THR A 107 11.17 2.60 5.65
CA THR A 107 12.13 3.22 4.71
C THR A 107 11.92 2.79 3.25
N SER A 108 11.36 1.61 3.02
CA SER A 108 10.88 1.14 1.73
C SER A 108 9.36 1.08 1.74
N PHE A 109 8.71 1.70 0.76
CA PHE A 109 7.25 1.81 0.69
C PHE A 109 6.77 1.77 -0.76
N PHE A 110 6.12 0.68 -1.14
CA PHE A 110 5.59 0.45 -2.48
C PHE A 110 4.08 0.23 -2.42
N VAL A 111 3.32 1.05 -3.14
CA VAL A 111 1.86 0.97 -3.16
C VAL A 111 1.37 0.77 -4.59
N ARG A 112 0.39 -0.12 -4.75
CA ARG A 112 -0.28 -0.38 -6.01
C ARG A 112 -1.78 -0.50 -5.79
N GLN A 113 -2.55 0.32 -6.50
CA GLN A 113 -3.98 0.06 -6.66
C GLN A 113 -4.18 -1.10 -7.63
N VAL A 114 -4.85 -2.17 -7.18
CA VAL A 114 -5.07 -3.39 -7.94
C VAL A 114 -6.37 -3.28 -8.74
N ASP A 115 -7.41 -2.76 -8.09
CA ASP A 115 -8.72 -2.45 -8.66
C ASP A 115 -9.36 -1.27 -7.91
N GLU A 116 -10.61 -0.95 -8.23
CA GLU A 116 -11.36 0.15 -7.61
C GLU A 116 -11.51 0.01 -6.09
N THR A 117 -11.43 -1.19 -5.54
CA THR A 117 -11.69 -1.49 -4.11
C THR A 117 -10.48 -1.99 -3.34
N THR A 118 -9.36 -2.27 -4.03
CA THR A 118 -8.21 -2.95 -3.45
C THR A 118 -6.91 -2.20 -3.70
N VAL A 119 -6.15 -1.97 -2.63
CA VAL A 119 -4.80 -1.39 -2.68
C VAL A 119 -3.84 -2.32 -1.93
N ASP A 120 -2.81 -2.76 -2.63
CA ASP A 120 -1.71 -3.54 -2.06
C ASP A 120 -0.55 -2.61 -1.71
N CYS A 121 0.13 -2.93 -0.61
CA CYS A 121 1.26 -2.20 -0.09
C CYS A 121 2.34 -3.16 0.41
N VAL A 122 3.58 -2.83 0.10
CA VAL A 122 4.76 -3.40 0.75
C VAL A 122 5.44 -2.28 1.50
N THR A 123 5.75 -2.53 2.77
CA THR A 123 6.56 -1.62 3.59
C THR A 123 7.65 -2.42 4.30
N GLY A 124 8.81 -1.82 4.56
CA GLY A 124 9.88 -2.50 5.29
C GLY A 124 11.21 -1.77 5.24
N MET A 125 12.25 -2.41 5.77
CA MET A 125 13.64 -1.95 5.73
C MET A 125 14.52 -2.83 4.86
N HIS A 126 15.38 -2.22 4.06
CA HIS A 126 16.46 -2.89 3.35
C HIS A 126 17.72 -3.05 4.21
N ASP A 127 18.60 -3.95 3.77
CA ASP A 127 19.98 -4.03 4.27
C ASP A 127 20.65 -2.63 4.21
N GLY A 128 21.02 -2.09 5.37
CA GLY A 128 21.70 -0.79 5.48
C GLY A 128 20.80 0.43 5.73
N ASP A 129 19.48 0.26 5.77
CA ASP A 129 18.54 1.37 6.05
C ASP A 129 18.59 1.83 7.52
N GLY A 130 19.14 1.01 8.43
CA GLY A 130 19.24 1.33 9.85
C GLY A 130 19.96 0.26 10.67
N PRO A 131 19.79 0.25 12.00
CA PRO A 131 20.51 -0.65 12.90
C PRO A 131 19.92 -2.07 12.97
N PHE A 132 18.74 -2.29 12.39
CA PHE A 132 18.01 -3.55 12.45
C PHE A 132 18.28 -4.41 11.22
N ALA A 133 18.07 -5.72 11.34
CA ALA A 133 18.07 -6.63 10.20
C ALA A 133 16.93 -6.27 9.23
N THR A 134 17.06 -6.62 7.96
CA THR A 134 15.98 -6.42 6.98
C THR A 134 14.71 -7.17 7.36
N HIS A 135 13.57 -6.50 7.24
CA HIS A 135 12.24 -7.04 7.46
C HIS A 135 11.21 -6.17 6.75
N GLY A 136 9.95 -6.60 6.77
CA GLY A 136 8.83 -5.77 6.37
C GLY A 136 7.48 -6.47 6.46
N HIS A 137 6.50 -5.90 5.79
CA HIS A 137 5.12 -6.34 5.80
C HIS A 137 4.49 -6.24 4.41
N LEU A 138 3.55 -7.16 4.17
CA LEU A 138 2.62 -7.13 3.05
C LEU A 138 1.26 -6.73 3.57
N ILE A 139 0.65 -5.68 3.01
CA ILE A 139 -0.65 -5.18 3.42
C ILE A 139 -1.58 -5.13 2.22
N ARG A 140 -2.82 -5.57 2.40
CA ARG A 140 -3.89 -5.39 1.43
C ARG A 140 -5.05 -4.64 2.07
N LEU A 141 -5.26 -3.41 1.66
CA LEU A 141 -6.47 -2.66 1.99
C LEU A 141 -7.59 -3.09 1.04
N ARG A 142 -8.79 -3.29 1.59
CA ARG A 142 -10.00 -3.63 0.81
C ARG A 142 -11.17 -2.82 1.30
N LEU A 143 -12.01 -2.33 0.40
CA LEU A 143 -13.36 -1.95 0.78
C LEU A 143 -14.18 -3.21 1.05
N ALA A 144 -14.77 -3.29 2.23
CA ALA A 144 -15.77 -4.29 2.54
C ALA A 144 -16.98 -4.09 1.62
N PRO A 145 -17.61 -5.17 1.15
CA PRO A 145 -18.83 -5.11 0.34
C PRO A 145 -20.00 -4.48 1.08
#